data_AF-A0A530ASH9-F1
#
_entry.id   AF-A0A530ASH9-F1
#
_cell.length_a   1.000
_cell.length_b   1.000
_cell.length_c   1.000
_cell.angle_alpha   90.00
_cell.angle_beta   90.00
_cell.angle_gamma   90.00
#
_symmetry.space_group_name_H-M   'P 1'
#
loop_
_entity.id
_entity.type
_entity.pdbx_description
1 polymer ?
#
loop_
_entity_poly.entity_id
_entity_poly.type
_entity_poly.pdbx_seq_one_letter_code
_entity_poly.pdbx_strand_id
1 'polypeptide(L)'
;MESTRIADENRSFATILKIMNGADEPILEFLASRRDTRRHEVSDFTLQTLLPYADMAEKQFSGLYAGVRTGMAPFLNERLMRATSRSSFDIRNLKSERVSLYLDFRREQMASLGPLFNVLITQMMNFMSESMPRPGEHQVLVLLDEFQNLGKLENVTDMATVLGGHGVPMWFFVQSLKSVDEIYRKESRETLINAARVQIFFGAQETDDLRYVSDQIGETSEPQKDVTRTQASLFDTYYTRSVHSKQVRRPLMRPDEIRTMDK
;
A
#
# COMPACT_ATOMS: atom_id res chain seq x y z
N MET A 1 -7.20 -26.33 3.48
CA MET A 1 -7.31 -26.81 4.88
C MET A 1 -5.91 -26.94 5.43
N GLU A 2 -5.61 -26.25 6.53
CA GLU A 2 -4.33 -26.39 7.23
C GLU A 2 -4.18 -27.80 7.79
N SER A 3 -2.98 -28.39 7.68
CA SER A 3 -2.71 -29.72 8.24
C SER A 3 -2.63 -29.64 9.76
N THR A 4 -3.58 -30.23 10.46
CA THR A 4 -3.63 -30.26 11.94
C THR A 4 -2.53 -31.10 12.58
N ARG A 5 -1.70 -31.80 11.78
CA ARG A 5 -0.67 -32.74 12.25
C ARG A 5 0.66 -32.08 12.60
N ILE A 6 0.92 -30.87 12.11
CA ILE A 6 2.17 -30.15 12.40
C ILE A 6 1.93 -29.24 13.61
N ALA A 7 2.74 -29.38 14.66
CA ALA A 7 2.70 -28.50 15.82
C ALA A 7 2.96 -27.04 15.40
N ASP A 8 2.27 -26.08 16.00
CA ASP A 8 2.35 -24.65 15.64
C ASP A 8 3.78 -24.09 15.69
N GLU A 9 4.59 -24.53 16.66
CA GLU A 9 6.01 -24.17 16.76
C GLU A 9 6.84 -24.54 15.52
N ASN A 10 6.38 -25.56 14.77
CA ASN A 10 7.00 -26.01 13.54
C ASN A 10 6.40 -25.33 12.29
N ARG A 11 5.35 -24.51 12.42
CA ARG A 11 4.75 -23.72 11.33
C ARG A 11 5.33 -22.31 11.25
N SER A 12 6.65 -22.22 11.13
CA SER A 12 7.37 -20.93 11.12
C SER A 12 8.35 -20.80 9.95
N PHE A 13 8.73 -19.56 9.62
CA PHE A 13 9.79 -19.30 8.66
C PHE A 13 11.14 -19.93 9.07
N ALA A 14 11.35 -20.11 10.38
CA ALA A 14 12.53 -20.82 10.88
C ALA A 14 12.56 -22.29 10.44
N THR A 15 11.41 -22.98 10.45
CA THR A 15 11.32 -24.35 9.93
C THR A 15 11.60 -24.40 8.44
N ILE A 16 11.06 -23.45 7.67
CA ILE A 16 11.31 -23.33 6.23
C ILE A 16 12.82 -23.16 5.98
N LEU A 17 13.48 -22.24 6.70
CA LEU A 17 14.92 -22.03 6.58
C LEU A 17 15.75 -23.27 6.93
N LYS A 18 15.35 -24.01 7.98
CA LYS A 18 16.01 -25.27 8.34
C LYS A 18 15.94 -26.28 7.20
N ILE A 19 14.74 -26.50 6.65
CA ILE A 19 14.53 -27.42 5.52
C ILE A 19 15.35 -26.98 4.30
N MET A 20 15.32 -25.68 3.96
CA MET A 20 16.10 -25.14 2.85
C MET A 20 17.60 -25.39 3.03
N ASN A 21 18.13 -25.12 4.22
CA ASN A 21 19.55 -25.29 4.53
C ASN A 21 19.97 -26.77 4.74
N GLY A 22 19.11 -27.73 4.39
CA GLY A 22 19.42 -29.15 4.45
C GLY A 22 19.42 -29.69 5.88
N ALA A 23 18.34 -29.44 6.63
CA ALA A 23 18.17 -29.86 8.03
C ALA A 23 18.66 -31.29 8.30
N ASP A 24 17.87 -32.29 7.89
CA ASP A 24 18.20 -33.71 8.05
C ASP A 24 18.79 -34.30 6.75
N GLU A 25 18.41 -33.74 5.59
CA GLU A 25 18.83 -34.16 4.26
C GLU A 25 18.88 -32.94 3.31
N PRO A 26 19.69 -32.96 2.23
CA PRO A 26 19.70 -31.91 1.21
C PRO A 26 18.32 -31.65 0.61
N ILE A 27 18.01 -30.38 0.28
CA ILE A 27 16.67 -29.98 -0.17
C ILE A 27 16.11 -30.79 -1.37
N LEU A 28 16.97 -31.20 -2.31
CA LEU A 28 16.54 -32.04 -3.44
C LEU A 28 16.17 -33.46 -3.01
N GLU A 29 16.94 -34.04 -2.10
CA GLU A 29 16.64 -35.34 -1.49
C GLU A 29 15.35 -35.25 -0.64
N PHE A 30 15.20 -34.16 0.11
CA PHE A 30 13.98 -33.85 0.86
C PHE A 30 12.74 -33.80 -0.03
N LEU A 31 12.83 -33.15 -1.18
CA LEU A 31 11.71 -33.08 -2.13
C LEU A 31 11.45 -34.43 -2.81
N ALA A 32 12.51 -35.16 -3.18
CA ALA A 32 12.40 -36.48 -3.78
C ALA A 32 11.77 -37.50 -2.80
N SER A 33 12.13 -37.45 -1.51
CA SER A 33 11.58 -38.31 -0.46
C SER A 33 10.09 -38.08 -0.24
N ARG A 34 9.53 -36.94 -0.68
CA ARG A 34 8.08 -36.69 -0.62
C ARG A 34 7.25 -37.48 -1.64
N ARG A 35 7.85 -38.12 -2.64
CA ARG A 35 7.11 -38.93 -3.64
C ARG A 35 6.35 -40.09 -3.01
N ASP A 36 6.94 -40.70 -1.99
CA ASP A 36 6.36 -41.83 -1.29
C ASP A 36 5.47 -41.40 -0.11
N THR A 37 5.27 -40.09 0.08
CA THR A 37 4.41 -39.58 1.15
C THR A 37 2.96 -39.93 0.86
N ARG A 38 2.30 -40.58 1.84
CA ARG A 38 0.89 -40.93 1.73
C ARG A 38 0.04 -39.66 1.59
N ARG A 39 -0.87 -39.63 0.60
CA ARG A 39 -1.80 -38.52 0.30
C ARG A 39 -2.58 -37.92 1.49
N HIS A 40 -2.70 -38.66 2.60
CA HIS A 40 -3.33 -38.16 3.81
C HIS A 40 -2.46 -37.21 4.68
N GLU A 41 -1.17 -37.04 4.36
CA GLU A 41 -0.24 -36.17 5.11
C GLU A 41 0.01 -34.83 4.42
N VAL A 42 0.02 -34.82 3.08
CA VAL A 42 0.28 -33.65 2.25
C VAL A 42 -0.78 -33.62 1.13
N SER A 43 -1.34 -32.44 0.85
CA SER A 43 -2.37 -32.29 -0.18
C SER A 43 -1.82 -32.57 -1.58
N ASP A 44 -2.66 -33.09 -2.47
CA ASP A 44 -2.29 -33.33 -3.88
C ASP A 44 -1.80 -32.05 -4.56
N PHE A 45 -2.43 -30.91 -4.28
CA PHE A 45 -2.01 -29.60 -4.79
C PHE A 45 -0.58 -29.26 -4.38
N THR A 46 -0.24 -29.47 -3.10
CA THR A 46 1.12 -29.23 -2.59
C THR A 46 2.14 -30.16 -3.25
N LEU A 47 1.84 -31.46 -3.38
CA LEU A 47 2.73 -32.43 -4.02
C LEU A 47 2.93 -32.11 -5.51
N GLN A 48 1.86 -31.81 -6.25
CA GLN A 48 1.94 -31.42 -7.66
C GLN A 48 2.73 -30.12 -7.88
N THR A 49 2.69 -29.22 -6.91
CA THR A 49 3.46 -27.96 -6.95
C THR A 49 4.94 -28.20 -6.65
N LEU A 50 5.27 -29.05 -5.66
CA LEU A 50 6.64 -29.20 -5.15
C LEU A 50 7.47 -30.28 -5.84
N LEU A 51 6.88 -31.42 -6.22
CA LEU A 51 7.62 -32.53 -6.81
C LEU A 51 8.33 -32.21 -8.13
N PRO A 52 7.82 -31.34 -9.03
CA PRO A 52 8.53 -30.96 -10.25
C PRO A 52 9.92 -30.36 -10.00
N TYR A 53 10.14 -29.72 -8.85
CA TYR A 53 11.45 -29.15 -8.52
C TYR A 53 12.50 -30.23 -8.21
N ALA A 54 12.09 -31.44 -7.80
CA ALA A 54 13.00 -32.56 -7.57
C ALA A 54 13.56 -33.15 -8.88
N ASP A 55 12.84 -33.00 -9.99
CA ASP A 55 13.27 -33.47 -11.33
C ASP A 55 14.00 -32.38 -12.14
N MET A 56 14.09 -31.15 -11.63
CA MET A 56 14.75 -30.06 -12.34
C MET A 56 16.26 -30.30 -12.45
N ALA A 57 16.83 -29.89 -13.58
CA ALA A 57 18.28 -29.88 -13.74
C ALA A 57 18.93 -29.03 -12.63
N GLU A 58 20.03 -29.53 -12.05
CA GLU A 58 20.69 -28.93 -10.89
C GLU A 58 21.00 -27.43 -11.06
N LYS A 59 21.46 -27.04 -12.26
CA LYS A 59 21.75 -25.63 -12.59
C LYS A 59 20.50 -24.75 -12.54
N GLN A 60 19.37 -25.23 -13.02
CA GLN A 60 18.09 -24.51 -12.99
C GLN A 60 17.57 -24.43 -11.56
N PHE A 61 17.62 -25.53 -10.82
CA PHE A 61 17.24 -25.56 -9.41
C PHE A 61 18.09 -24.60 -8.57
N SER A 62 19.41 -24.60 -8.77
CA SER A 62 20.34 -23.71 -8.06
C SER A 62 20.01 -22.23 -8.29
N GLY A 63 19.67 -21.84 -9.54
CA GLY A 63 19.22 -20.48 -9.85
C GLY A 63 17.93 -20.09 -9.12
N LEU A 64 16.94 -20.99 -9.08
CA LEU A 64 15.69 -20.78 -8.34
C LEU A 64 15.93 -20.72 -6.83
N TYR A 65 16.73 -21.64 -6.30
CA TYR A 65 17.08 -21.74 -4.89
C TYR A 65 17.80 -20.48 -4.39
N ALA A 66 18.67 -19.89 -5.21
CA ALA A 66 19.31 -18.60 -4.93
C ALA A 66 18.27 -17.47 -4.79
N GLY A 67 17.22 -17.47 -5.62
CA GLY A 67 16.10 -16.53 -5.52
C GLY A 67 15.33 -16.68 -4.21
N VAL A 68 14.94 -17.90 -3.85
CA VAL A 68 14.24 -18.17 -2.58
C VAL A 68 15.12 -17.77 -1.38
N ARG A 69 16.42 -18.10 -1.41
CA ARG A 69 17.36 -17.71 -0.36
C ARG A 69 17.47 -16.19 -0.21
N THR A 70 17.41 -15.45 -1.33
CA THR A 70 17.40 -13.98 -1.32
C THR A 70 16.13 -13.45 -0.66
N GLY A 71 14.96 -14.00 -1.00
CA GLY A 71 13.68 -13.62 -0.37
C GLY A 71 13.61 -13.95 1.13
N MET A 72 14.27 -15.05 1.54
CA MET A 72 14.32 -15.51 2.92
C MET A 72 15.44 -14.85 3.75
N ALA A 73 16.35 -14.09 3.12
CA ALA A 73 17.48 -13.43 3.79
C ALA A 73 17.11 -12.58 5.03
N PRO A 74 15.99 -11.82 5.06
CA PRO A 74 15.58 -11.07 6.25
C PRO A 74 15.35 -11.97 7.46
N PHE A 75 14.84 -13.19 7.22
CA PHE A 75 14.58 -14.18 8.25
C PHE A 75 15.84 -14.91 8.72
N LEU A 76 17.03 -14.57 8.21
CA LEU A 76 18.29 -15.01 8.82
C LEU A 76 18.61 -14.22 10.11
N ASN A 77 17.92 -13.11 10.35
CA ASN A 77 18.05 -12.35 11.58
C ASN A 77 17.38 -13.12 12.74
N GLU A 78 18.18 -13.57 13.71
CA GLU A 78 17.71 -14.35 14.86
C GLU A 78 16.61 -13.63 15.66
N ARG A 79 16.63 -12.29 15.73
CA ARG A 79 15.58 -11.52 16.42
C ARG A 79 14.26 -11.63 15.67
N LEU A 80 14.30 -11.53 14.33
CA LEU A 80 13.11 -11.67 13.50
C LEU A 80 12.58 -13.12 13.54
N MET A 81 13.47 -14.11 13.49
CA MET A 81 13.10 -15.52 13.64
C MET A 81 12.41 -15.78 14.97
N ARG A 82 12.97 -15.28 16.07
CA ARG A 82 12.36 -15.45 17.40
C ARG A 82 11.01 -14.76 17.48
N ALA A 83 10.89 -13.54 16.95
CA ALA A 83 9.63 -12.80 16.92
C ALA A 83 8.54 -13.47 16.08
N THR A 84 8.93 -14.23 15.04
CA THR A 84 8.01 -14.94 14.13
C THR A 84 7.92 -16.44 14.39
N SER A 85 8.51 -16.93 15.49
CA SER A 85 8.53 -18.37 15.85
C SER A 85 7.16 -18.90 16.29
N ARG A 86 6.27 -18.01 16.72
CA ARG A 86 4.90 -18.33 17.14
C ARG A 86 4.00 -17.15 16.77
N SER A 87 2.78 -17.44 16.35
CA SER A 87 1.72 -16.43 16.29
C SER A 87 0.80 -16.54 17.50
N SER A 88 0.49 -15.41 18.12
CA SER A 88 -0.56 -15.28 19.15
C SER A 88 -1.78 -14.53 18.62
N PHE A 89 -1.76 -14.17 17.34
CA PHE A 89 -2.76 -13.35 16.69
C PHE A 89 -3.19 -14.02 15.39
N ASP A 90 -4.50 -14.03 15.16
CA ASP A 90 -5.09 -14.50 13.93
C ASP A 90 -5.67 -13.29 13.19
N ILE A 91 -5.22 -13.08 11.96
CA ILE A 91 -5.68 -11.98 11.11
C ILE A 91 -7.18 -12.03 10.86
N ARG A 92 -7.77 -13.22 10.95
CA ARG A 92 -9.21 -13.46 10.83
C ARG A 92 -9.98 -12.78 11.95
N ASN A 93 -9.36 -12.64 13.12
CA ASN A 93 -9.97 -12.00 14.27
C ASN A 93 -10.25 -10.51 14.06
N LEU A 94 -9.60 -9.85 13.08
CA LEU A 94 -9.90 -8.45 12.77
C LEU A 94 -11.35 -8.24 12.30
N LYS A 95 -11.97 -9.26 11.67
CA LYS A 95 -13.40 -9.21 11.29
C LYS A 95 -14.33 -9.74 12.38
N SER A 96 -13.90 -10.70 13.19
CA SER A 96 -14.78 -11.37 14.16
C SER A 96 -14.73 -10.79 15.58
N GLU A 97 -13.69 -10.02 15.91
CA GLU A 97 -13.44 -9.50 17.26
C GLU A 97 -13.07 -8.01 17.23
N ARG A 98 -13.23 -7.33 18.38
CA ARG A 98 -12.83 -5.92 18.53
C ARG A 98 -11.34 -5.83 18.84
N VAL A 99 -10.51 -5.99 17.82
CA VAL A 99 -9.05 -5.97 17.91
C VAL A 99 -8.48 -4.87 17.04
N SER A 100 -7.40 -4.24 17.50
CA SER A 100 -6.61 -3.28 16.74
C SER A 100 -5.16 -3.74 16.69
N LEU A 101 -4.60 -3.79 15.47
CA LEU A 101 -3.20 -4.15 15.23
C LEU A 101 -2.40 -2.87 14.98
N TYR A 102 -1.41 -2.61 15.84
CA TYR A 102 -0.49 -1.50 15.68
C TYR A 102 0.88 -2.04 15.26
N LEU A 103 1.44 -1.45 14.21
CA LEU A 103 2.76 -1.80 13.69
C LEU A 103 3.67 -0.59 13.85
N ASP A 104 4.53 -0.65 14.87
CA ASP A 104 5.52 0.38 15.16
C ASP A 104 6.92 -0.15 14.87
N PHE A 105 7.70 0.64 14.16
CA PHE A 105 9.06 0.31 13.76
C PHE A 105 9.87 1.57 13.53
N ARG A 106 11.18 1.48 13.73
CA ARG A 106 12.09 2.55 13.38
C ARG A 106 12.44 2.48 11.90
N ARG A 107 12.66 3.64 11.27
CA ARG A 107 13.08 3.73 9.86
C ARG A 107 14.31 2.88 9.57
N GLU A 108 15.28 2.80 10.48
CA GLU A 108 16.48 1.96 10.30
C GLU A 108 16.18 0.47 10.19
N GLN A 109 15.06 0.00 10.73
CA GLN A 109 14.69 -1.41 10.76
C GLN A 109 13.96 -1.85 9.47
N MET A 110 13.53 -0.91 8.63
CA MET A 110 12.71 -1.17 7.45
C MET A 110 13.33 -2.12 6.44
N ALA A 111 14.64 -2.01 6.20
CA ALA A 111 15.33 -2.95 5.31
C ALA A 111 15.22 -4.41 5.76
N SER A 112 15.05 -4.65 7.08
CA SER A 112 14.91 -6.00 7.64
C SER A 112 13.46 -6.43 7.90
N LEU A 113 12.56 -5.48 8.19
CA LEU A 113 11.16 -5.75 8.51
C LEU A 113 10.22 -5.66 7.31
N GLY A 114 10.61 -4.97 6.23
CA GLY A 114 9.78 -4.79 5.03
C GLY A 114 9.21 -6.10 4.47
N PRO A 115 9.99 -7.19 4.39
CA PRO A 115 9.48 -8.48 3.94
C PRO A 115 8.43 -9.10 4.86
N LEU A 116 8.57 -8.95 6.19
CA LEU A 116 7.53 -9.38 7.14
C LEU A 116 6.26 -8.54 6.97
N PHE A 117 6.41 -7.24 6.77
CA PHE A 117 5.29 -6.34 6.51
C PHE A 117 4.56 -6.71 5.21
N ASN A 118 5.30 -7.00 4.14
CA ASN A 118 4.72 -7.49 2.88
C ASN A 118 3.95 -8.80 3.06
N VAL A 119 4.46 -9.74 3.86
CA VAL A 119 3.73 -10.98 4.19
C VAL A 119 2.41 -10.66 4.91
N LEU A 120 2.45 -9.79 5.91
CA LEU A 120 1.26 -9.40 6.67
C LEU A 120 0.23 -8.71 5.78
N ILE A 121 0.65 -7.73 4.99
CA ILE A 121 -0.22 -7.01 4.05
C ILE A 121 -0.81 -7.94 3.00
N THR A 122 -0.02 -8.87 2.45
CA THR A 122 -0.51 -9.88 1.50
C THR A 122 -1.56 -10.78 2.14
N GLN A 123 -1.33 -11.23 3.38
CA GLN A 123 -2.32 -12.01 4.11
C GLN A 123 -3.59 -11.21 4.39
N MET A 124 -3.46 -9.92 4.74
CA MET A 124 -4.60 -9.02 4.93
C MET A 124 -5.39 -8.88 3.63
N MET A 125 -4.70 -8.65 2.51
CA MET A 125 -5.33 -8.55 1.20
C MET A 125 -6.11 -9.81 0.86
N ASN A 126 -5.47 -10.97 0.98
CA ASN A 126 -6.10 -12.25 0.66
C ASN A 126 -7.32 -12.52 1.52
N PHE A 127 -7.21 -12.38 2.85
CA PHE A 127 -8.32 -12.70 3.75
C PHE A 127 -9.45 -11.68 3.71
N MET A 128 -9.11 -10.38 3.71
CA MET A 128 -10.13 -9.33 3.74
C MET A 128 -10.91 -9.23 2.43
N SER A 129 -10.33 -9.68 1.31
CA SER A 129 -11.01 -9.72 0.01
C SER A 129 -11.88 -10.96 -0.22
N GLU A 130 -11.89 -11.96 0.68
CA GLU A 130 -12.74 -13.15 0.51
C GLU A 130 -14.23 -12.82 0.60
N SER A 131 -14.60 -11.85 1.44
CA SER A 131 -15.99 -11.44 1.61
C SER A 131 -16.13 -10.09 2.29
N MET A 132 -17.20 -9.38 1.94
CA MET A 132 -17.68 -8.23 2.72
C MET A 132 -17.94 -8.64 4.19
N PRO A 133 -17.85 -7.70 5.15
CA PRO A 133 -18.27 -7.95 6.53
C PRO A 133 -19.70 -8.47 6.59
N ARG A 134 -19.91 -9.60 7.25
CA ARG A 134 -21.22 -10.23 7.45
C ARG A 134 -21.94 -9.63 8.67
N PRO A 135 -23.27 -9.85 8.83
CA PRO A 135 -23.96 -9.48 10.06
C PRO A 135 -23.28 -10.08 11.29
N GLY A 136 -22.91 -9.24 12.26
CA GLY A 136 -22.16 -9.65 13.46
C GLY A 136 -20.64 -9.55 13.34
N GLU A 137 -20.10 -9.31 12.14
CA GLU A 137 -18.67 -9.00 11.93
C GLU A 137 -18.42 -7.49 12.00
N HIS A 138 -17.15 -7.13 12.13
CA HIS A 138 -16.65 -5.77 12.20
C HIS A 138 -16.02 -5.33 10.88
N GLN A 139 -16.22 -4.04 10.56
CA GLN A 139 -15.52 -3.40 9.46
C GLN A 139 -14.07 -3.12 9.89
N VAL A 140 -13.11 -3.54 9.07
CA VAL A 140 -11.68 -3.30 9.31
C VAL A 140 -11.27 -2.00 8.64
N LEU A 141 -10.60 -1.12 9.38
CA LEU A 141 -10.00 0.11 8.87
C LEU A 141 -8.48 -0.07 8.82
N VAL A 142 -7.87 0.21 7.66
CA VAL A 142 -6.41 0.21 7.51
C VAL A 142 -5.92 1.65 7.43
N LEU A 143 -5.00 2.00 8.34
CA LEU A 143 -4.35 3.30 8.37
C LEU A 143 -2.87 3.09 8.03
N LEU A 144 -2.41 3.72 6.97
CA LEU A 144 -1.02 3.65 6.51
C LEU A 144 -0.41 5.04 6.61
N ASP A 145 0.23 5.29 7.75
CA ASP A 145 0.98 6.52 7.99
C ASP A 145 2.38 6.43 7.38
N GLU A 146 2.80 7.53 6.75
CA GLU A 146 4.04 7.66 5.98
C GLU A 146 4.43 6.38 5.24
N PHE A 147 3.50 5.79 4.49
CA PHE A 147 3.70 4.47 3.89
C PHE A 147 4.88 4.44 2.91
N GLN A 148 5.30 5.60 2.42
CA GLN A 148 6.57 5.77 1.70
C GLN A 148 7.80 5.25 2.48
N ASN A 149 7.79 5.30 3.80
CA ASN A 149 8.89 4.78 4.64
C ASN A 149 8.95 3.25 4.66
N LEU A 150 7.86 2.56 4.34
CA LEU A 150 7.80 1.10 4.33
C LEU A 150 8.59 0.48 3.16
N GLY A 151 9.09 1.31 2.24
CA GLY A 151 9.60 0.87 0.95
C GLY A 151 8.45 0.54 0.00
N LYS A 152 8.78 0.00 -1.18
CA LYS A 152 7.77 -0.37 -2.17
C LYS A 152 6.93 -1.55 -1.64
N LEU A 153 5.76 -1.23 -1.13
CA LEU A 153 4.69 -2.22 -0.93
C LEU A 153 4.23 -2.70 -2.30
N GLU A 154 4.63 -3.92 -2.65
CA GLU A 154 4.16 -4.55 -3.87
C GLU A 154 2.63 -4.60 -3.86
N ASN A 155 2.01 -4.17 -4.96
CA ASN A 155 0.56 -4.17 -5.17
C ASN A 155 -0.25 -3.24 -4.25
N VAL A 156 0.33 -2.15 -3.72
CA VAL A 156 -0.43 -1.19 -2.88
C VAL A 156 -1.63 -0.57 -3.59
N THR A 157 -1.52 -0.32 -4.89
CA THR A 157 -2.60 0.21 -5.75
C THR A 157 -3.73 -0.80 -5.91
N ASP A 158 -3.39 -2.07 -6.07
CA ASP A 158 -4.36 -3.16 -6.17
C ASP A 158 -5.03 -3.38 -4.83
N MET A 159 -4.26 -3.32 -3.74
CA MET A 159 -4.78 -3.40 -2.38
C MET A 159 -5.82 -2.30 -2.12
N ALA A 160 -5.51 -1.03 -2.44
CA ALA A 160 -6.43 0.09 -2.27
C ALA A 160 -7.75 -0.14 -3.02
N THR A 161 -7.66 -0.65 -4.24
CA THR A 161 -8.82 -0.90 -5.11
C THR A 161 -9.65 -2.10 -4.63
N VAL A 162 -8.98 -3.24 -4.38
CA VAL A 162 -9.61 -4.50 -3.99
C VAL A 162 -10.23 -4.39 -2.60
N LEU A 163 -9.48 -3.90 -1.61
CA LEU A 163 -9.97 -3.82 -0.23
C LEU A 163 -11.08 -2.79 -0.07
N GLY A 164 -10.97 -1.65 -0.76
CA GLY A 164 -12.05 -0.67 -0.80
C GLY A 164 -13.35 -1.26 -1.37
N GLY A 165 -13.26 -2.13 -2.37
CA GLY A 165 -14.40 -2.89 -2.92
C GLY A 165 -14.98 -3.94 -1.96
N HIS A 166 -14.17 -4.48 -1.06
CA HIS A 166 -14.57 -5.50 -0.07
C HIS A 166 -14.89 -4.91 1.32
N GLY A 167 -15.18 -3.61 1.38
CA GLY A 167 -15.67 -2.95 2.58
C GLY A 167 -14.58 -2.65 3.60
N VAL A 168 -13.31 -2.69 3.21
CA VAL A 168 -12.17 -2.33 4.06
C VAL A 168 -11.66 -0.95 3.64
N PRO A 169 -12.08 0.13 4.33
CA PRO A 169 -11.57 1.47 4.07
C PRO A 169 -10.07 1.53 4.36
N MET A 170 -9.37 2.24 3.48
CA MET A 170 -7.93 2.48 3.60
C MET A 170 -7.66 3.98 3.60
N TRP A 171 -6.82 4.43 4.52
CA TRP A 171 -6.34 5.80 4.58
C TRP A 171 -4.83 5.81 4.40
N PHE A 172 -4.39 6.57 3.41
CA PHE A 172 -2.98 6.80 3.11
C PHE A 172 -2.62 8.21 3.55
N PHE A 173 -1.66 8.34 4.45
CA PHE A 173 -1.15 9.63 4.88
C PHE A 173 0.22 9.85 4.26
N VAL A 174 0.32 10.93 3.46
CA VAL A 174 1.53 11.28 2.71
C VAL A 174 1.87 12.75 2.94
N GLN A 175 3.15 13.07 2.92
CA GLN A 175 3.61 14.45 3.10
C GLN A 175 3.43 15.29 1.82
N SER A 176 3.61 14.66 0.66
CA SER A 176 3.43 15.27 -0.66
C SER A 176 3.13 14.21 -1.71
N LEU A 177 2.49 14.59 -2.82
CA LEU A 177 2.26 13.66 -3.93
C LEU A 177 3.57 13.20 -4.57
N LYS A 178 4.58 14.08 -4.59
CA LYS A 178 5.93 13.77 -5.07
C LYS A 178 6.60 12.64 -4.27
N SER A 179 6.39 12.58 -2.95
CA SER A 179 6.94 11.49 -2.12
C SER A 179 6.41 10.11 -2.53
N VAL A 180 5.18 10.05 -3.07
CA VAL A 180 4.60 8.84 -3.64
C VAL A 180 5.25 8.52 -4.98
N ASP A 181 5.48 9.53 -5.82
CA ASP A 181 6.11 9.38 -7.13
C ASP A 181 7.53 8.81 -7.03
N GLU A 182 8.30 9.19 -6.01
CA GLU A 182 9.67 8.71 -5.79
C GLU A 182 9.76 7.19 -5.57
N ILE A 183 8.69 6.57 -5.06
CA ILE A 183 8.66 5.13 -4.75
C ILE A 183 7.88 4.34 -5.79
N TYR A 184 6.72 4.87 -6.19
CA TYR A 184 5.75 4.13 -7.00
C TYR A 184 5.68 4.62 -8.44
N ARG A 185 6.37 5.70 -8.79
CA ARG A 185 6.23 6.43 -10.05
C ARG A 185 4.84 7.06 -10.22
N LYS A 186 4.75 7.96 -11.19
CA LYS A 186 3.58 8.77 -11.46
C LYS A 186 2.30 7.97 -11.77
N GLU A 187 2.42 6.91 -12.56
CA GLU A 187 1.27 6.07 -12.97
C GLU A 187 0.59 5.40 -11.76
N SER A 188 1.39 4.85 -10.84
CA SER A 188 0.87 4.21 -9.64
C SER A 188 0.25 5.22 -8.67
N ARG A 189 0.86 6.41 -8.55
CA ARG A 189 0.27 7.51 -7.78
C ARG A 189 -1.11 7.89 -8.34
N GLU A 190 -1.23 8.08 -9.65
CA GLU A 190 -2.50 8.39 -10.30
C GLU A 190 -3.54 7.28 -10.04
N THR A 191 -3.12 6.02 -10.09
CA THR A 191 -3.99 4.88 -9.75
C THR A 191 -4.49 4.95 -8.29
N LEU A 192 -3.60 5.24 -7.35
CA LEU A 192 -3.94 5.36 -5.93
C LEU A 192 -4.92 6.53 -5.67
N ILE A 193 -4.65 7.68 -6.29
CA ILE A 193 -5.49 8.87 -6.24
C ILE A 193 -6.88 8.58 -6.83
N ASN A 194 -6.95 7.91 -7.97
CA ASN A 194 -8.20 7.57 -8.64
C ASN A 194 -9.03 6.53 -7.86
N ALA A 195 -8.36 5.64 -7.13
CA ALA A 195 -9.02 4.69 -6.22
C ALA A 195 -9.59 5.38 -4.97
N ALA A 196 -9.01 6.52 -4.56
CA ALA A 196 -9.45 7.27 -3.39
C ALA A 196 -10.79 7.97 -3.64
N ARG A 197 -11.81 7.59 -2.87
CA ARG A 197 -13.14 8.26 -2.90
C ARG A 197 -13.13 9.63 -2.25
N VAL A 198 -12.21 9.86 -1.32
CA VAL A 198 -12.08 11.10 -0.55
C VAL A 198 -10.60 11.46 -0.51
N GLN A 199 -10.31 12.73 -0.74
CA GLN A 199 -8.97 13.29 -0.60
C GLN A 199 -9.05 14.47 0.37
N ILE A 200 -8.10 14.52 1.30
CA ILE A 200 -8.03 15.57 2.32
C ILE A 200 -6.65 16.22 2.19
N PHE A 201 -6.64 17.54 2.00
CA PHE A 201 -5.42 18.33 1.92
C PHE A 201 -5.40 19.31 3.11
N PHE A 202 -4.40 19.19 3.98
CA PHE A 202 -4.18 20.10 5.11
C PHE A 202 -3.31 21.31 4.72
N GLY A 203 -3.24 21.62 3.42
CA GLY A 203 -2.30 22.56 2.83
C GLY A 203 -1.12 21.85 2.15
N ALA A 204 -0.52 22.52 1.17
CA ALA A 204 0.63 22.03 0.43
C ALA A 204 1.70 23.12 0.30
N GLN A 205 2.97 22.71 0.34
CA GLN A 205 4.09 23.62 0.07
C GLN A 205 4.51 23.57 -1.40
N GLU A 206 4.52 22.36 -1.95
CA GLU A 206 4.96 22.09 -3.32
C GLU A 206 4.01 22.67 -4.36
N THR A 207 4.58 23.26 -5.40
CA THR A 207 3.80 23.98 -6.44
C THR A 207 2.93 23.02 -7.24
N ASP A 208 3.40 21.80 -7.49
CA ASP A 208 2.65 20.80 -8.24
C ASP A 208 1.45 20.28 -7.44
N ASP A 209 1.61 20.09 -6.13
CA ASP A 209 0.51 19.70 -5.23
C ASP A 209 -0.55 20.80 -5.15
N LEU A 210 -0.13 22.08 -5.07
CA LEU A 210 -1.06 23.22 -5.06
C LEU A 210 -1.84 23.36 -6.38
N ARG A 211 -1.18 23.14 -7.52
CA ARG A 211 -1.84 23.11 -8.83
C ARG A 211 -2.82 21.95 -8.92
N TYR A 212 -2.41 20.77 -8.48
CA TYR A 212 -3.28 19.59 -8.44
C TYR A 212 -4.55 19.88 -7.63
N VAL A 213 -4.43 20.42 -6.41
CA VAL A 213 -5.59 20.76 -5.57
C VAL A 213 -6.46 21.81 -6.25
N SER A 214 -5.87 22.88 -6.81
CA SER A 214 -6.58 23.93 -7.55
C SER A 214 -7.40 23.37 -8.71
N ASP A 215 -6.85 22.39 -9.44
CA ASP A 215 -7.53 21.76 -10.57
C ASP A 215 -8.66 20.82 -10.08
N GLN A 216 -8.45 20.09 -8.98
CA GLN A 216 -9.45 19.16 -8.42
C GLN A 216 -10.68 19.87 -7.85
N ILE A 217 -10.50 21.00 -7.16
CA ILE A 217 -11.62 21.78 -6.61
C ILE A 217 -12.39 22.55 -7.69
N GLY A 218 -11.81 22.65 -8.90
CA GLY A 218 -12.43 23.23 -10.07
C GLY A 218 -12.38 24.76 -10.13
N GLU A 219 -13.26 25.31 -10.96
CA GLU A 219 -13.28 26.72 -11.32
C GLU A 219 -14.60 27.39 -10.95
N THR A 220 -14.56 28.71 -10.81
CA THR A 220 -15.69 29.59 -10.53
C THR A 220 -15.70 30.78 -11.49
N SER A 221 -16.79 31.52 -11.49
CA SER A 221 -16.93 32.76 -12.27
C SER A 221 -16.81 33.96 -11.34
N GLU A 222 -15.88 34.88 -11.62
CA GLU A 222 -15.73 36.12 -10.88
C GLU A 222 -16.15 37.33 -11.73
N PRO A 223 -16.97 38.25 -11.17
CA PRO A 223 -17.31 39.49 -11.86
C PRO A 223 -16.10 40.43 -11.89
N GLN A 224 -15.47 40.54 -13.05
CA GLN A 224 -14.45 41.53 -13.34
C GLN A 224 -15.12 42.85 -13.76
N LYS A 225 -14.80 43.94 -13.05
CA LYS A 225 -15.25 45.29 -13.37
C LYS A 225 -14.10 46.11 -13.92
N ASP A 226 -14.15 46.39 -15.22
CA ASP A 226 -13.22 47.30 -15.86
C ASP A 226 -13.79 48.72 -15.75
N VAL A 227 -13.10 49.58 -14.99
CA VAL A 227 -13.50 50.98 -14.80
C VAL A 227 -12.59 51.86 -15.65
N THR A 228 -13.12 52.34 -16.76
CA THR A 228 -12.41 53.31 -17.61
C THR A 228 -12.75 54.72 -17.15
N ARG A 229 -11.72 55.48 -16.79
CA ARG A 229 -11.83 56.90 -16.43
C ARG A 229 -11.15 57.73 -17.51
N THR A 230 -11.94 58.30 -18.41
CA THR A 230 -11.43 59.23 -19.42
C THR A 230 -11.33 60.61 -18.79
N GLN A 231 -10.12 61.15 -18.70
CA GLN A 231 -9.90 62.52 -18.26
C GLN A 231 -10.12 63.44 -19.47
N ALA A 232 -11.18 64.25 -19.44
CA ALA A 232 -11.40 65.25 -20.47
C ALA A 232 -10.38 66.40 -20.30
N SER A 233 -9.92 66.95 -21.43
CA SER A 233 -8.97 68.06 -21.50
C SER A 233 -9.43 69.27 -20.69
N LEU A 234 -8.46 70.16 -20.36
CA LEU A 234 -8.49 71.32 -19.45
C LEU A 234 -9.70 72.29 -19.52
N PHE A 235 -10.64 72.10 -20.45
CA PHE A 235 -11.80 72.96 -20.67
C PHE A 235 -13.17 72.27 -20.53
N ASP A 236 -13.22 70.97 -20.22
CA ASP A 236 -14.50 70.23 -20.15
C ASP A 236 -14.80 69.73 -18.71
N THR A 237 -15.97 70.12 -18.18
CA THR A 237 -16.36 69.89 -16.76
C THR A 237 -17.01 68.51 -16.52
N TYR A 238 -17.15 67.69 -17.55
CA TYR A 238 -17.84 66.40 -17.48
C TYR A 238 -16.88 65.22 -17.31
N TYR A 239 -16.96 64.56 -16.15
CA TYR A 239 -16.29 63.29 -15.90
C TYR A 239 -17.16 62.12 -16.39
N THR A 240 -16.80 61.51 -17.52
CA THR A 240 -17.47 60.29 -17.99
C THR A 240 -16.82 59.07 -17.34
N ARG A 241 -17.57 58.37 -16.49
CA ARG A 241 -17.17 57.09 -15.87
C ARG A 241 -17.91 55.95 -16.55
N SER A 242 -17.20 55.12 -17.30
CA SER A 242 -17.75 53.88 -17.85
C SER A 242 -17.34 52.70 -16.97
N VAL A 243 -18.31 51.87 -16.59
CA VAL A 243 -18.06 50.64 -15.84
C VAL A 243 -18.56 49.48 -16.68
N HIS A 244 -17.63 48.68 -17.19
CA HIS A 244 -17.95 47.45 -17.90
C HIS A 244 -17.78 46.29 -16.94
N SER A 245 -18.82 45.47 -16.76
CA SER A 245 -18.77 44.29 -15.91
C SER A 245 -18.83 43.04 -16.78
N LYS A 246 -17.84 42.16 -16.66
CA LYS A 246 -17.78 40.89 -17.37
C LYS A 246 -17.58 39.76 -16.35
N GLN A 247 -18.23 38.61 -16.56
CA GLN A 247 -17.87 37.41 -15.82
C GLN A 247 -16.68 36.73 -16.47
N VAL A 248 -15.65 36.44 -15.69
CA VAL A 248 -14.44 35.75 -16.14
C VAL A 248 -14.28 34.48 -15.33
N ARG A 249 -13.95 33.38 -16.02
CA ARG A 249 -13.69 32.08 -15.42
C ARG A 249 -12.31 32.10 -14.74
N ARG A 250 -12.23 31.65 -13.49
CA ARG A 250 -10.99 31.53 -12.71
C ARG A 250 -11.02 30.25 -11.84
N PRO A 251 -9.87 29.75 -11.37
CA PRO A 251 -9.82 28.73 -10.32
C PRO A 251 -10.65 29.12 -9.10
N LEU A 252 -11.35 28.14 -8.51
CA LEU A 252 -12.13 28.34 -7.29
C LEU A 252 -11.24 28.87 -6.17
N MET A 253 -10.07 28.26 -6.02
CA MET A 253 -8.94 28.83 -5.28
C MET A 253 -7.68 28.67 -6.11
N ARG A 254 -6.90 29.74 -6.22
CA ARG A 254 -5.61 29.72 -6.92
C ARG A 254 -4.56 29.02 -6.05
N PRO A 255 -3.48 28.47 -6.66
CA PRO A 255 -2.39 27.84 -5.92
C PRO A 255 -1.79 28.70 -4.80
N ASP A 256 -1.70 30.02 -4.98
CA ASP A 256 -1.24 30.96 -3.95
C ASP A 256 -2.24 31.11 -2.81
N GLU A 257 -3.54 31.14 -3.10
CA GLU A 257 -4.61 31.22 -2.09
C GLU A 257 -4.66 29.95 -1.23
N ILE A 258 -4.49 28.77 -1.86
CA ILE A 258 -4.41 27.47 -1.18
C ILE A 258 -3.20 27.43 -0.24
N ARG A 259 -2.05 27.95 -0.68
CA ARG A 259 -0.82 27.99 0.13
C ARG A 259 -0.97 28.82 1.40
N THR A 260 -1.75 29.90 1.35
CA THR A 260 -1.94 30.84 2.46
C THR A 260 -3.18 30.56 3.31
N MET A 261 -3.83 29.41 3.13
CA MET A 261 -4.97 29.03 3.96
C MET A 261 -4.57 28.97 5.44
N ASP A 262 -5.46 29.43 6.32
CA ASP A 262 -5.28 29.32 7.76
C ASP A 262 -5.17 27.84 8.16
N LYS A 263 -4.21 27.56 9.05
CA LYS A 263 -3.92 26.20 9.56
C LYS A 263 -4.90 25.79 10.66
#